data_AF-A0A1Q3N925-F1
#
_entry.id   AF-A0A1Q3N925-F1
#
_cell.length_a   1.000
_cell.length_b   1.000
_cell.length_c   1.000
_cell.angle_alpha   90.00
_cell.angle_beta   90.00
_cell.angle_gamma   90.00
#
_symmetry.space_group_name_H-M   'P 1'
#
loop_
_entity.id
_entity.type
_entity.pdbx_description
1 polymer ?
#
loop_
_entity_poly.entity_id
_entity_poly.type
_entity_poly.pdbx_seq_one_letter_code
_entity_poly.pdbx_strand_id
1 'polypeptide(L)' 'MSMLTINSDLHTFMNQFHAPEDEKRSIIVIPRDRRNDWLNCSHEQARDFFFEMSVDEFTAAPKNERQYLK' A
#
# COMPACT_ATOMS: atom_id res chain seq x y z
N MET A 1 5.70 -14.54 -8.96
CA MET A 1 5.31 -13.90 -7.68
C MET A 1 4.69 -12.55 -8.01
N SER A 2 3.66 -12.13 -7.29
CA SER A 2 2.96 -10.85 -7.50
C SER A 2 2.71 -10.15 -6.18
N MET A 3 2.51 -8.83 -6.20
CA MET A 3 2.06 -8.04 -5.05
C MET A 3 0.55 -7.86 -5.10
N LEU A 4 -0.12 -8.04 -3.96
CA LEU A 4 -1.54 -7.74 -3.85
C LEU A 4 -1.75 -6.22 -3.74
N THR A 5 -2.75 -5.74 -4.47
CA THR A 5 -3.16 -4.34 -4.48
C THR A 5 -4.64 -4.23 -4.17
N ILE A 6 -5.05 -3.04 -3.72
CA ILE A 6 -6.44 -2.61 -3.59
C ILE A 6 -6.66 -1.30 -4.34
N ASN A 7 -7.92 -0.98 -4.63
CA ASN A 7 -8.30 0.33 -5.15
C ASN A 7 -7.92 1.40 -4.13
N SER A 8 -7.48 2.56 -4.60
CA SER A 8 -7.07 3.66 -3.75
C SER A 8 -7.59 5.01 -4.26
N ASP A 9 -8.72 5.04 -4.97
CA ASP A 9 -9.30 6.28 -5.49
C ASP A 9 -9.73 7.23 -4.35
N LEU A 10 -10.19 6.65 -3.23
CA LEU A 10 -10.65 7.40 -2.05
C LEU A 10 -9.54 7.64 -1.01
N HIS A 11 -8.34 7.10 -1.22
CA HIS A 11 -7.24 7.26 -0.29
C HIS A 11 -6.69 8.69 -0.38
N THR A 12 -6.65 9.40 0.76
CA THR A 12 -6.32 10.85 0.84
C THR A 12 -4.99 11.25 0.19
N PHE A 13 -3.97 10.38 0.28
CA PHE A 13 -2.67 10.60 -0.35
C PHE A 13 -2.42 9.74 -1.61
N MET A 14 -2.71 8.43 -1.56
CA MET A 14 -2.35 7.51 -2.65
C MET A 14 -3.15 7.72 -3.94
N ASN A 15 -4.29 8.42 -3.91
CA ASN A 15 -5.05 8.77 -5.11
C ASN A 15 -4.36 9.80 -6.03
N GLN A 16 -3.27 10.43 -5.56
CA GLN A 16 -2.49 11.42 -6.30
C GLN A 16 -1.43 10.80 -7.24
N PHE A 17 -1.22 9.49 -7.15
CA PHE A 17 -0.25 8.75 -7.97
C PHE A 17 -0.90 8.14 -9.23
N HIS A 18 -0.09 7.50 -10.08
CA HIS A 18 -0.50 6.93 -11.39
C HIS A 18 -0.98 7.99 -12.41
N ALA A 19 -1.15 7.59 -13.67
CA ALA A 19 -1.65 8.50 -14.70
C ALA A 19 -3.10 8.92 -14.41
N PRO A 20 -3.56 10.12 -14.84
CA PRO A 20 -4.89 10.63 -14.50
C PRO A 20 -6.07 9.69 -14.81
N GLU A 21 -6.01 8.98 -15.94
CA GLU A 21 -7.09 8.11 -16.42
C GLU A 21 -7.00 6.66 -15.91
N ASP A 22 -5.96 6.32 -15.15
CA ASP A 22 -5.77 4.98 -14.61
C ASP A 22 -6.49 4.82 -13.26
N GLU A 23 -7.11 3.64 -13.03
CA GLU A 23 -7.60 3.24 -11.70
C GLU A 23 -6.45 3.36 -10.69
N LYS A 24 -6.68 4.07 -9.57
CA LYS A 24 -5.65 4.21 -8.55
C LYS A 24 -5.54 2.91 -7.78
N ARG A 25 -4.34 2.35 -7.73
CA ARG A 25 -4.03 1.12 -7.00
C ARG A 25 -2.92 1.37 -5.98
N SER A 26 -3.12 0.90 -4.76
CA SER A 26 -2.07 0.86 -3.73
C SER A 26 -1.77 -0.58 -3.34
N ILE A 27 -0.53 -0.84 -2.92
CA ILE A 27 -0.16 -2.13 -2.32
C ILE A 27 -0.72 -2.23 -0.91
N ILE A 28 -1.00 -3.45 -0.48
CA ILE A 28 -1.36 -3.73 0.91
C ILE A 28 -0.06 -3.84 1.74
N VAL A 29 0.02 -3.10 2.85
CA VAL A 29 1.11 -3.22 3.81
C VAL A 29 0.62 -3.96 5.05
N ILE A 30 1.18 -5.14 5.31
CA ILE A 30 0.82 -5.94 6.49
C ILE A 30 1.58 -5.43 7.73
N PRO A 31 0.87 -4.97 8.79
CA PRO A 31 1.48 -4.55 10.05
C PRO A 31 2.40 -5.64 10.63
N ARG A 32 3.49 -5.23 11.28
CA ARG A 32 4.56 -6.15 11.73
C ARG A 32 4.03 -7.26 12.65
N ASP A 33 3.17 -6.89 13.59
CA ASP A 33 2.50 -7.74 14.55
C ASP A 33 1.53 -8.74 13.92
N ARG A 34 1.02 -8.46 12.71
CA ARG A 34 0.05 -9.31 11.99
C ARG A 34 0.65 -10.17 10.87
N ARG A 35 1.97 -10.13 10.68
CA ARG A 35 2.63 -10.88 9.59
C ARG A 35 2.51 -12.40 9.73
N ASN A 36 2.63 -12.92 10.94
CA ASN A 36 2.49 -14.36 11.17
C ASN A 36 1.06 -14.82 10.87
N ASP A 37 0.06 -14.04 11.26
CA ASP A 37 -1.33 -14.37 10.95
C ASP A 37 -1.57 -14.35 9.44
N TRP A 38 -1.06 -13.34 8.73
CA TRP A 38 -1.14 -13.28 7.27
C TRP A 38 -0.53 -14.51 6.59
N LEU A 39 0.66 -14.94 7.03
CA LEU A 39 1.36 -16.09 6.44
C LEU A 39 0.65 -17.43 6.67
N ASN A 40 -0.25 -17.51 7.66
CA ASN A 40 -0.96 -18.73 8.04
C ASN A 40 -2.48 -18.65 7.82
N CYS A 41 -3.01 -17.54 7.31
CA CYS A 41 -4.44 -17.35 7.11
C CYS A 41 -4.98 -18.18 5.94
N SER A 42 -6.27 -18.51 5.99
CA SER A 42 -6.95 -19.11 4.85
C SER A 42 -7.27 -18.07 3.77
N HIS A 43 -7.63 -18.53 2.58
CA HIS A 43 -8.05 -17.64 1.49
C HIS A 43 -9.24 -16.76 1.90
N GLU A 44 -10.19 -17.31 2.65
CA GLU A 44 -11.38 -16.61 3.13
C GLU A 44 -11.04 -15.52 4.16
N GLN A 45 -9.97 -15.70 4.93
CA GLN A 45 -9.48 -14.76 5.94
C GLN A 45 -8.58 -13.67 5.35
N ALA A 46 -7.97 -13.90 4.18
CA ALA A 46 -7.00 -12.98 3.59
C ALA A 46 -7.53 -11.55 3.41
N ARG A 47 -8.83 -11.40 3.12
CA ARG A 47 -9.49 -10.09 2.97
C ARG A 47 -9.44 -9.23 4.24
N ASP A 48 -9.33 -9.85 5.42
CA ASP A 48 -9.24 -9.16 6.71
C ASP A 48 -7.90 -8.43 6.89
N PHE A 49 -7.00 -8.58 5.92
CA PHE A 49 -5.69 -7.91 5.87
C PHE A 49 -5.61 -6.84 4.77
N PHE A 50 -6.69 -6.57 4.04
CA PHE A 50 -6.70 -5.62 2.92
C PHE A 50 -6.86 -4.19 3.43
N PHE A 51 -5.82 -3.68 4.09
CA PHE A 51 -5.79 -2.33 4.62
C PHE A 51 -5.34 -1.32 3.57
N GLU A 52 -5.92 -0.13 3.63
CA GLU A 52 -5.31 1.04 3.02
C GLU A 52 -3.96 1.35 3.66
N MET A 53 -3.07 1.98 2.89
CA MET A 53 -1.77 2.39 3.40
C MET A 53 -1.97 3.48 4.47
N SER A 54 -1.35 3.33 5.64
CA SER A 54 -1.50 4.34 6.70
C SER A 54 -0.88 5.67 6.29
N VAL A 55 -1.66 6.75 6.36
CA VAL A 55 -1.19 8.11 6.03
C VAL A 55 -0.15 8.63 7.03
N ASP A 56 -0.16 8.13 8.26
CA ASP A 56 0.70 8.60 9.34
C ASP A 56 2.00 7.78 9.49
N GLU A 57 2.09 6.61 8.83
CA GLU A 57 3.26 5.72 8.94
C GLU A 57 4.28 5.95 7.81
N PHE A 58 3.86 6.53 6.68
CA PHE A 58 4.68 6.64 5.47
C PHE A 58 4.84 8.09 5.00
N THR A 59 6.03 8.40 4.50
CA THR A 59 6.34 9.68 3.85
C THR A 59 6.72 9.44 2.40
N ALA A 60 6.35 10.36 1.51
CA ALA A 60 6.80 10.37 0.12
C ALA A 60 7.66 11.60 -0.16
N ALA A 61 8.53 11.48 -1.16
CA ALA A 61 9.35 12.57 -1.67
C ALA A 61 9.48 12.43 -3.20
N PRO A 62 9.63 13.54 -3.94
CA PRO A 62 9.95 13.49 -5.37
C PRO A 62 11.16 12.60 -5.63
N LYS A 63 11.10 11.83 -6.73
CA LYS A 63 12.16 10.88 -7.11
C LYS A 63 13.56 11.52 -7.12
N ASN A 64 13.64 12.77 -7.54
CA ASN A 64 14.90 13.50 -7.74
C ASN A 64 15.49 14.06 -6.45
N GLU A 65 14.74 14.11 -5.34
CA GLU A 65 15.24 14.63 -4.05
C GLU A 65 15.97 13.55 -3.23
N ARG A 66 15.61 12.27 -3.38
CA ARG A 66 16.29 11.16 -2.66
C ARG A 66 17.75 10.94 -3.09
N GLN A 67 18.20 11.53 -4.19
CA GLN A 67 19.59 11.40 -4.65
C GLN A 67 20.58 12.22 -3.79
N TYR A 68 20.08 13.18 -3.00
CA TYR A 68 20.91 14.07 -2.16
C TYR A 68 20.95 13.68 -0.68
N LEU A 69 20.36 12.53 -0.31
CA LEU A 69 20.31 12.02 1.07
C LEU A 69 21.18 10.75 1.27
N LYS A 70 22.20 10.55 0.43
CA LYS A 70 23.22 9.51 0.61
C LYS A 70 24.56 10.12 0.98
#